data_AF-A0A8J8MNJ4-F1
#
_entry.id   AF-A0A8J8MNJ4-F1
#
_cell.length_a   1.000
_cell.length_b   1.000
_cell.length_c   1.000
_cell.angle_alpha   90.00
_cell.angle_beta   90.00
_cell.angle_gamma   90.00
#
_symmetry.space_group_name_H-M   'P 1'
#
loop_
_entity.id
_entity.type
_entity.pdbx_description
1 polymer ?
#
loop_
_entity_poly.entity_id
_entity_poly.type
_entity_poly.pdbx_seq_one_letter_code
_entity_poly.pdbx_strand_id
1 'polypeptide(L)'
;MSKKRLTYFLIAYVLGYIMSLLNSGVPNLYYLIPIKLFSVVMMLVFGHLFYFILEEKSQIFAATFRCIKYVVISVVLILAVTLFSDYMLASHHIDITPFIGI
;
A
#
# COMPACT_ATOMS: atom_id res chain seq x y z
N MET A 1 1.58 -18.42 -6.82
CA MET A 1 1.48 -17.77 -5.49
C MET A 1 0.64 -18.68 -4.60
N SER A 2 1.09 -19.05 -3.39
CA SER A 2 0.31 -19.95 -2.53
C SER A 2 -0.96 -19.25 -2.04
N LYS A 3 -2.07 -19.98 -1.90
CA LYS A 3 -3.36 -19.43 -1.42
C LYS A 3 -3.20 -18.70 -0.08
N LYS A 4 -2.33 -19.20 0.79
CA LYS A 4 -2.01 -18.60 2.09
C LYS A 4 -1.34 -17.23 1.95
N ARG A 5 -0.36 -17.10 1.06
CA ARG A 5 0.33 -15.82 0.82
C ARG A 5 -0.62 -14.75 0.30
N LEU A 6 -1.53 -15.12 -0.60
CA LEU A 6 -2.56 -14.22 -1.10
C LEU A 6 -3.51 -13.75 0.02
N THR A 7 -3.81 -14.60 0.98
CA THR A 7 -4.68 -14.27 2.13
C THR A 7 -4.04 -13.17 2.99
N TYR A 8 -2.76 -13.28 3.34
CA TYR A 8 -2.07 -12.25 4.12
C TYR A 8 -1.99 -10.91 3.38
N PHE A 9 -1.83 -10.95 2.05
CA PHE A 9 -1.74 -9.75 1.22
C PHE A 9 -3.10 -9.06 1.14
N LEU A 10 -4.17 -9.81 0.92
CA LEU A 10 -5.53 -9.29 0.94
C LEU A 10 -5.89 -8.69 2.29
N ILE A 11 -5.56 -9.36 3.40
CA ILE A 11 -5.82 -8.84 4.74
C ILE A 11 -5.08 -7.50 4.96
N ALA A 12 -3.77 -7.46 4.66
CA ALA A 12 -2.98 -6.24 4.80
C ALA A 12 -3.49 -5.11 3.90
N TYR A 13 -3.93 -5.43 2.69
CA TYR A 13 -4.54 -4.48 1.77
C TYR A 13 -5.85 -3.91 2.29
N VAL A 14 -6.77 -4.78 2.74
CA VAL A 14 -8.07 -4.38 3.31
C VAL A 14 -7.88 -3.51 4.55
N LEU A 15 -6.95 -3.88 5.44
CA LEU A 15 -6.62 -3.06 6.61
C LEU A 15 -6.08 -1.69 6.20
N GLY A 16 -5.15 -1.62 5.25
CA GLY A 16 -4.65 -0.35 4.73
C GLY A 16 -5.75 0.48 4.07
N TYR A 17 -6.69 -0.16 3.36
CA TYR A 17 -7.83 0.52 2.74
C TYR A 17 -8.78 1.13 3.77
N ILE A 18 -9.12 0.38 4.83
CA ILE A 18 -9.93 0.88 5.94
C ILE A 18 -9.23 2.06 6.62
N MET A 19 -7.93 1.93 6.94
CA MET A 19 -7.16 3.01 7.56
C MET A 19 -7.12 4.26 6.68
N SER A 20 -6.92 4.10 5.37
CA SER A 20 -6.91 5.23 4.46
C SER A 20 -8.28 5.92 4.38
N LEU A 21 -9.38 5.16 4.36
CA LEU A 21 -10.74 5.72 4.44
C LEU A 21 -11.01 6.48 5.74
N LEU A 22 -10.53 5.96 6.87
CA LEU A 22 -10.66 6.63 8.17
C LEU A 22 -9.89 7.95 8.22
N ASN A 23 -8.73 8.01 7.54
CA ASN A 23 -7.90 9.22 7.51
C ASN A 23 -8.41 10.28 6.52
N SER A 24 -8.77 9.87 5.30
CA SER A 24 -9.27 10.80 4.26
C SER A 24 -10.72 11.24 4.48
N GLY A 25 -11.47 10.48 5.28
CA GLY A 25 -12.94 10.55 5.29
C GLY A 25 -13.53 10.09 3.94
N VAL A 26 -14.86 10.12 3.85
CA VAL A 26 -15.61 9.83 2.61
C VAL A 26 -16.51 11.01 2.26
N PRO A 27 -15.95 12.13 1.76
CA PRO A 27 -16.75 13.28 1.35
C PRO A 27 -17.48 13.03 0.02
N ASN A 28 -17.00 12.10 -0.81
CA ASN A 28 -17.59 11.77 -2.10
C ASN A 28 -17.31 10.33 -2.52
N LEU A 29 -18.13 9.78 -3.43
CA LEU A 29 -18.01 8.38 -3.90
C LEU A 29 -16.66 8.06 -4.56
N TYR A 30 -15.97 9.06 -5.11
CA TYR A 30 -14.62 8.89 -5.68
C TYR A 30 -13.57 8.46 -4.63
N TYR A 31 -13.81 8.67 -3.33
CA TYR A 31 -12.92 8.20 -2.27
C TYR A 31 -13.08 6.72 -1.94
N LEU A 32 -14.12 6.07 -2.48
CA LEU A 32 -14.36 4.63 -2.38
C LEU A 32 -13.67 3.83 -3.49
N ILE A 33 -12.84 4.49 -4.31
CA ILE A 33 -12.11 3.81 -5.36
C ILE A 33 -11.15 2.81 -4.69
N PRO A 34 -11.23 1.51 -5.06
CA PRO A 34 -10.58 0.45 -4.30
C PRO A 34 -9.06 0.60 -4.32
N ILE A 35 -8.50 1.22 -5.35
CA ILE A 35 -7.06 1.38 -5.52
C ILE A 35 -6.60 2.60 -4.73
N LYS A 36 -6.09 2.37 -3.52
CA LYS A 36 -5.39 3.38 -2.73
C LYS A 36 -3.92 3.02 -2.57
N LEU A 37 -3.04 4.00 -2.82
CA LEU A 37 -1.59 3.80 -2.72
C LEU A 37 -1.18 3.30 -1.34
N PHE A 38 -1.76 3.88 -0.28
CA PHE A 38 -1.52 3.46 1.09
C PHE A 38 -1.83 1.97 1.32
N SER A 39 -2.94 1.46 0.78
CA SER A 39 -3.31 0.04 0.85
C SER A 39 -2.30 -0.86 0.15
N VAL A 40 -1.77 -0.43 -1.00
CA VAL A 40 -0.75 -1.16 -1.75
C VAL A 40 0.56 -1.22 -0.97
N VAL A 41 0.98 -0.12 -0.35
CA VAL A 41 2.18 -0.07 0.49
C VAL A 41 2.02 -0.99 1.72
N MET A 42 0.87 -0.93 2.38
CA MET A 42 0.55 -1.81 3.51
C MET A 42 0.60 -3.28 3.09
N MET A 43 0.04 -3.63 1.94
CA MET A 43 0.10 -4.98 1.38
C MET A 43 1.55 -5.43 1.13
N LEU A 44 2.38 -4.59 0.54
CA LEU A 44 3.77 -4.93 0.20
C LEU A 44 4.65 -5.10 1.43
N VAL A 45 4.48 -4.26 2.45
CA VAL A 45 5.33 -4.31 3.65
C VAL A 45 4.78 -5.31 4.66
N PHE A 46 3.55 -5.12 5.13
CA PHE A 46 2.96 -5.96 6.19
C PHE A 46 2.52 -7.32 5.68
N GLY A 47 1.99 -7.41 4.44
CA GLY A 47 1.60 -8.69 3.86
C GLY A 47 2.78 -9.66 3.72
N HIS A 48 3.95 -9.13 3.34
CA HIS A 48 5.19 -9.90 3.32
C HIS A 48 5.75 -10.21 4.71
N LEU A 49 5.74 -9.23 5.62
CA LEU A 49 6.23 -9.40 6.98
C LEU A 49 5.44 -10.48 7.73
N PHE A 50 4.11 -10.41 7.70
CA PHE A 50 3.25 -11.42 8.34
C PHE A 50 3.42 -12.80 7.71
N TYR A 51 3.57 -12.89 6.39
CA TYR A 51 3.80 -14.17 5.74
C TYR A 51 5.12 -14.82 6.22
N PHE A 52 6.22 -14.05 6.31
CA PHE A 52 7.50 -14.60 6.76
C PHE A 52 7.50 -14.98 8.25
N ILE A 53 6.80 -14.22 9.10
CA ILE A 53 6.75 -14.49 10.54
C ILE A 53 5.81 -15.66 10.83
N LEU A 54 4.59 -15.64 10.30
CA LEU A 54 3.54 -16.60 10.67
C LEU A 54 3.63 -17.91 9.91
N GLU A 55 3.91 -17.86 8.59
CA GLU A 55 3.90 -19.06 7.75
C GLU A 55 5.31 -19.69 7.66
N GLU A 56 6.34 -18.89 7.37
CA GLU A 56 7.72 -19.41 7.27
C GLU A 56 8.39 -19.58 8.65
N LYS A 57 7.73 -19.15 9.74
CA LYS A 57 8.24 -19.21 11.13
C LYS A 57 9.66 -18.63 11.28
N SER A 58 10.00 -17.65 10.43
CA SER A 58 11.31 -17.02 10.48
C SER A 58 11.44 -16.14 11.71
N GLN A 59 12.66 -16.05 12.26
CA GLN A 59 12.95 -15.11 13.34
C GLN A 59 12.65 -13.68 12.88
N ILE A 60 12.10 -12.86 13.78
CA ILE A 60 11.62 -11.50 13.47
C ILE A 60 12.71 -10.68 12.77
N PHE A 61 13.96 -10.74 13.24
CA PHE A 61 15.08 -10.03 12.60
C PHE A 61 15.34 -10.46 11.14
N ALA A 62 15.28 -11.77 10.87
CA ALA A 62 15.47 -12.29 9.52
C ALA A 62 14.30 -11.92 8.59
N ALA A 63 13.07 -11.95 9.11
CA ALA A 63 11.87 -11.52 8.39
C ALA A 63 11.96 -10.03 8.01
N THR A 64 12.36 -9.18 8.97
CA THR A 64 12.51 -7.73 8.76
C THR A 64 13.56 -7.45 7.68
N PHE A 65 14.74 -8.10 7.75
CA PHE A 65 15.79 -7.88 6.76
C PHE A 65 15.35 -8.26 5.34
N ARG A 66 14.59 -9.36 5.20
CA ARG A 66 13.99 -9.76 3.92
C ARG A 66 12.92 -8.79 3.43
N CYS A 67 12.29 -8.03 4.34
CA CYS A 67 11.27 -7.05 4.01
C CYS A 67 11.82 -5.68 3.61
N ILE A 68 13.08 -5.36 3.92
CA ILE A 68 13.69 -4.06 3.59
C ILE A 68 13.53 -3.71 2.11
N LYS A 69 13.71 -4.69 1.20
CA LYS A 69 13.52 -4.44 -0.24
C LYS A 69 12.10 -3.99 -0.60
N TYR A 70 11.07 -4.47 0.10
CA TYR A 70 9.68 -4.05 -0.14
C TYR A 70 9.41 -2.66 0.45
N VAL A 71 10.11 -2.28 1.51
CA VAL A 71 10.11 -0.89 2.01
C VAL A 71 10.73 0.04 0.97
N VAL A 72 11.90 -0.33 0.41
CA VAL A 72 12.55 0.45 -0.66
C VAL A 72 11.64 0.56 -1.89
N ILE A 73 11.03 -0.54 -2.35
CA ILE A 73 10.07 -0.54 -3.45
C ILE A 73 8.89 0.39 -3.14
N SER A 74 8.39 0.37 -1.90
CA SER A 74 7.26 1.23 -1.49
C SER A 74 7.65 2.71 -1.51
N VAL A 75 8.86 3.07 -1.08
CA VAL A 75 9.36 4.44 -1.15
C VAL A 75 9.48 4.91 -2.60
N VAL A 76 10.03 4.07 -3.49
CA VAL A 76 10.13 4.38 -4.93
C VAL A 76 8.73 4.52 -5.54
N LEU A 77 7.78 3.65 -5.17
CA LEU A 77 6.40 3.71 -5.63
C LEU A 77 5.73 5.02 -5.20
N ILE A 78 5.90 5.43 -3.93
CA ILE A 78 5.36 6.69 -3.41
C ILE A 78 5.93 7.86 -4.20
N LEU A 79 7.25 7.94 -4.37
CA LEU A 79 7.90 8.99 -5.13
C LEU A 79 7.43 9.05 -6.59
N ALA A 80 7.29 7.91 -7.24
CA ALA A 80 6.81 7.84 -8.62
C ALA A 80 5.37 8.36 -8.74
N VAL A 81 4.49 7.98 -7.80
CA VAL A 81 3.10 8.40 -7.81
C VAL A 81 2.94 9.88 -7.45
N THR A 82 3.73 10.41 -6.51
CA THR A 82 3.71 11.84 -6.19
C THR A 82 4.19 12.68 -7.37
N LEU A 83 5.30 12.29 -8.01
CA LEU A 83 5.79 13.00 -9.20
C LEU A 83 4.79 12.94 -10.37
N PHE A 84 4.13 11.79 -10.56
CA PHE A 84 3.08 11.66 -11.56
C PHE A 84 1.86 12.53 -11.24
N SER A 85 1.46 12.61 -9.97
CA SER A 85 0.38 13.50 -9.52
C SER A 85 0.69 14.96 -9.80
N ASP A 86 1.89 15.40 -9.45
CA ASP A 86 2.32 16.78 -9.71
C ASP A 86 2.35 17.08 -11.20
N TYR A 87 2.83 16.14 -12.02
CA TYR A 87 2.82 16.25 -13.47
C TYR A 87 1.39 16.37 -14.03
N MET A 88 0.47 15.51 -13.61
CA MET A 88 -0.93 15.53 -14.06
C MET A 88 -1.64 16.83 -13.66
N LEU A 89 -1.36 17.34 -12.46
CA LEU A 89 -1.94 18.60 -12.00
C LEU A 89 -1.38 19.80 -12.78
N ALA A 90 -0.08 19.82 -13.02
CA ALA A 90 0.59 20.92 -13.73
C ALA A 90 0.28 20.95 -15.23
N SER A 91 0.20 19.79 -15.88
CA SER A 91 0.04 19.70 -17.34
C SER A 91 -1.41 19.54 -17.80
N HIS A 92 -2.26 18.90 -17.00
CA HIS A 92 -3.63 18.54 -17.38
C HIS A 92 -4.70 19.12 -16.44
N HIS A 93 -4.30 19.78 -15.33
CA HIS A 93 -5.21 20.27 -14.29
C HIS A 93 -6.12 19.18 -13.71
N ILE A 94 -5.66 17.92 -13.74
CA ILE A 94 -6.36 16.78 -13.16
C ILE A 94 -5.78 16.50 -11.78
N ASP A 95 -6.61 16.61 -10.75
CA ASP A 95 -6.25 16.25 -9.38
C ASP A 95 -6.52 14.76 -9.12
N ILE A 96 -5.44 13.99 -8.93
CA ILE A 96 -5.49 12.56 -8.61
C ILE A 96 -5.17 12.25 -7.14
N THR A 97 -5.02 13.27 -6.28
CA THR A 97 -4.81 13.08 -4.84
C THR A 97 -5.84 12.17 -4.15
N PRO A 98 -7.15 12.16 -4.53
CA PRO A 98 -8.13 11.26 -3.90
C PRO A 98 -7.80 9.77 -4.08
N PHE A 99 -7.06 9.42 -5.14
CA PHE A 99 -6.64 8.05 -5.46
C PHE A 99 -5.38 7.62 -4.71
N ILE A 100 -4.60 8.59 -4.24
CA ILE A 100 -3.37 8.34 -3.48
C ILE A 100 -3.72 8.07 -2.02
N GLY A 101 -4.82 8.65 -1.52
CA GLY A 101 -5.29 8.48 -0.15
C GLY A 101 -4.43 9.24 0.87
N ILE A 102 -3.81 10.33 0.41
CA ILE A 102 -3.10 11.35 1.20
C ILE A 102 -4.00 12.58 1.27
#